data_AF-A0A067SE64-F1
#
_entry.id   AF-A0A067SE64-F1
#
_cell.length_a   1.000
_cell.length_b   1.000
_cell.length_c   1.000
_cell.angle_alpha   90.00
_cell.angle_beta   90.00
_cell.angle_gamma   90.00
#
_symmetry.space_group_name_H-M   'P 1'
#
loop_
_entity.id
_entity.type
_entity.pdbx_description
1 polymer ?
#
loop_
_entity_poly.entity_id
_entity_poly.type
_entity_poly.pdbx_seq_one_letter_code
_entity_poly.pdbx_strand_id
1 'polypeptide(L)'
;MSTTIAELREFLADPSLPESLYPVLTALIAEEQINQSTSTSSTVNWKYFVSEHGEKFNPPLVNDYLTTMIILPTEKTPSYDLPLSFHTRLTMGAWPWMDVYGEKGSQMTEGDTLRLLDPFLIPLIALFRGRIINMPEEPTPESTGGKVKHEILVIEGAVFIIIELKHLLTGAPFADYVAQLFLAILSAVNRNSKYDLNTLKVHGLLSDFTTFKFFKYDPKTKIFFNDETLSVGPSREHVCTDMIEVTNKIFGILLNGYIASLEVITKKSGSRDNMNNPEVSAPISLTSTKDWATALHFANQCRDKFKEEADTVTSIEERGIKALALLDKRYAVLPKKNHTIVLNHFFAL
;
A
#
# COMPACT_ATOMS: atom_id res chain seq x y z
N MET A 1 -5.69 5.11 12.31
CA MET A 1 -4.78 5.75 13.27
C MET A 1 -4.79 7.25 13.08
N SER A 2 -5.01 8.01 14.16
CA SER A 2 -4.60 9.42 14.24
C SER A 2 -3.09 9.42 14.50
N THR A 3 -2.28 9.81 13.53
CA THR A 3 -0.87 10.13 13.77
C THR A 3 -0.84 11.31 14.73
N THR A 4 -0.28 11.15 15.92
CA THR A 4 -0.33 12.22 16.92
C THR A 4 0.63 13.34 16.54
N ILE A 5 0.32 14.58 16.93
CA ILE A 5 1.23 15.74 16.76
C ILE A 5 2.62 15.44 17.34
N ALA A 6 2.70 14.63 18.40
CA ALA A 6 3.95 14.20 18.99
C ALA A 6 4.81 13.38 18.01
N GLU A 7 4.20 12.45 17.28
CA GLU A 7 4.91 11.63 16.28
C GLU A 7 5.38 12.49 15.09
N LEU A 8 4.54 13.41 14.60
CA LEU A 8 4.95 14.34 13.53
C LEU A 8 6.10 15.26 13.96
N ARG A 9 6.11 15.70 15.22
CA ARG A 9 7.21 16.48 15.80
C ARG A 9 8.48 15.66 15.98
N GLU A 10 8.35 14.38 16.30
CA GLU A 10 9.48 13.45 16.36
C GLU A 10 10.11 13.27 14.97
N PHE A 11 9.30 13.17 13.91
CA PHE A 11 9.80 13.19 12.53
C PHE A 11 10.52 14.50 12.18
N LEU A 12 9.98 15.65 12.57
CA LEU A 12 10.65 16.94 12.38
C LEU A 12 11.96 17.08 13.16
N ALA A 13 12.10 16.37 14.27
CA ALA A 13 13.31 16.39 15.08
C ALA A 13 14.39 15.42 14.54
N ASP A 14 14.06 14.54 13.58
CA ASP A 14 15.03 13.63 12.98
C ASP A 14 15.95 14.39 11.99
N PRO A 15 17.26 14.54 12.29
CA PRO A 15 18.21 15.19 11.39
C PRO A 15 18.45 14.39 10.11
N SER A 16 17.99 13.14 10.06
CA SER A 16 18.02 12.30 8.86
C SER A 16 16.81 12.55 7.97
N LEU A 17 15.76 13.22 8.43
CA LEU A 17 14.59 13.52 7.62
C LEU A 17 15.01 14.36 6.39
N PRO A 18 14.66 13.97 5.16
CA PRO A 18 14.99 14.77 3.98
C PRO A 18 14.37 16.17 4.09
N GLU A 19 15.14 17.21 3.78
CA GLU A 19 14.69 18.61 3.88
C GLU A 19 13.39 18.89 3.11
N SER A 20 13.08 18.08 2.08
CA SER A 20 11.83 18.16 1.33
C SER A 20 10.56 17.77 2.13
N LEU A 21 10.69 17.13 3.30
CA LEU A 21 9.57 16.65 4.12
C LEU A 21 9.32 17.46 5.39
N TYR A 22 10.33 18.17 5.90
CA TYR A 22 10.17 19.20 6.95
C TYR A 22 8.94 20.12 6.77
N PRO A 23 8.63 20.60 5.58
CA PRO A 23 7.62 21.65 5.39
C PRO A 23 6.21 21.05 5.34
N VAL A 24 6.09 19.85 4.76
CA VAL A 24 4.87 19.02 4.79
C VAL A 24 4.52 18.76 6.25
N LEU A 25 5.47 18.22 7.02
CA LEU A 25 5.27 17.90 8.43
C LEU A 25 4.98 19.14 9.28
N THR A 26 5.62 20.28 9.00
CA THR A 26 5.34 21.55 9.70
C THR A 26 3.94 22.08 9.40
N ALA A 27 3.51 22.06 8.13
CA ALA A 27 2.16 22.48 7.74
C ALA A 27 1.08 21.60 8.35
N LEU A 28 1.34 20.30 8.44
CA LEU A 28 0.42 19.32 9.03
C LEU A 28 0.38 19.39 10.55
N ILE A 29 1.50 19.66 11.21
CA ILE A 29 1.50 19.94 12.66
C ILE A 29 0.70 21.21 12.94
N ALA A 30 0.91 22.27 12.15
CA ALA A 30 0.14 23.51 12.30
C ALA A 30 -1.36 23.26 12.07
N GLU A 31 -1.72 22.47 11.07
CA GLU A 31 -3.10 22.10 10.74
C GLU A 31 -3.75 21.21 11.80
N GLU A 32 -3.06 20.18 12.31
CA GLU A 32 -3.56 19.32 13.38
C GLU A 32 -3.72 20.11 14.69
N GLN A 33 -2.82 21.07 14.97
CA GLN A 33 -2.98 22.01 16.09
C GLN A 33 -4.20 22.93 15.92
N ILE A 34 -4.48 23.37 14.68
CA ILE A 34 -5.67 24.17 14.36
C ILE A 34 -6.94 23.31 14.50
N ASN A 35 -6.94 22.08 13.99
CA ASN A 35 -8.08 21.16 14.06
C ASN A 35 -8.39 20.71 15.50
N GLN A 36 -7.39 20.56 16.37
CA GLN A 36 -7.59 20.35 17.81
C GLN A 36 -8.26 21.56 18.49
N SER A 37 -8.16 22.75 17.89
CA SER A 37 -8.76 23.98 18.41
C SER A 37 -10.07 24.40 17.74
N THR A 38 -10.38 23.89 16.55
CA THR A 38 -11.59 24.24 15.78
C THR A 38 -12.08 23.05 14.95
N SER A 39 -13.36 22.66 15.09
CA SER A 39 -13.99 21.55 14.37
C SER A 39 -14.34 21.90 12.90
N THR A 40 -13.40 22.44 12.13
CA THR A 40 -13.64 22.83 10.73
C THR A 40 -12.46 22.46 9.84
N SER A 41 -12.77 22.16 8.58
CA SER A 41 -11.95 21.46 7.58
C SER A 41 -10.52 22.00 7.38
N SER A 42 -9.62 21.02 7.22
CA SER A 42 -8.26 21.07 6.67
C SER A 42 -8.05 22.12 5.57
N THR A 43 -7.02 22.96 5.72
CA THR A 43 -6.41 23.76 4.65
C THR A 43 -4.91 23.83 4.88
N VAL A 44 -4.14 23.02 4.15
CA VAL A 44 -2.67 23.06 4.13
C VAL A 44 -2.18 24.44 3.64
N ASN A 45 -1.21 25.05 4.33
CA ASN A 45 -0.63 26.35 3.94
C ASN A 45 0.39 26.21 2.79
N TRP A 46 -0.13 26.07 1.57
CA TRP A 46 0.65 25.87 0.35
C TRP A 46 1.60 27.03 -0.01
N LYS A 47 1.30 28.27 0.39
CA LYS A 47 2.17 29.43 0.09
C LYS A 47 3.52 29.31 0.78
N TYR A 48 3.53 28.86 2.03
CA TYR A 48 4.76 28.59 2.78
C TYR A 48 5.56 27.43 2.17
N PHE A 49 4.86 26.35 1.79
CA PHE A 49 5.46 25.17 1.14
C PHE A 49 6.18 25.52 -0.18
N VAL A 50 5.59 26.37 -1.04
CA VAL A 50 6.19 26.73 -2.33
C VAL A 50 7.36 27.72 -2.17
N SER A 51 7.27 28.69 -1.25
CA SER A 51 8.31 29.71 -1.09
C SER A 51 9.65 29.18 -0.60
N GLU A 52 9.66 28.09 0.17
CA GLU A 52 10.90 27.51 0.70
C GLU A 52 11.45 26.35 -0.15
N HIS A 53 10.64 25.70 -1.01
CA HIS A 53 11.03 24.43 -1.68
C HIS A 53 10.82 24.40 -3.19
N GLY A 54 10.30 25.48 -3.78
CA GLY A 54 9.97 25.59 -5.20
C GLY A 54 11.15 25.49 -6.18
N GLU A 55 12.40 25.68 -5.74
CA GLU A 55 13.55 25.61 -6.67
C GLU A 55 13.81 24.19 -7.21
N LYS A 56 13.38 23.13 -6.50
CA LYS A 56 13.50 21.73 -6.95
C LYS A 56 12.20 21.17 -7.57
N PHE A 57 11.08 21.82 -7.30
CA PHE A 57 9.77 21.52 -7.86
C PHE A 57 9.36 22.68 -8.74
N ASN A 58 9.73 22.70 -10.02
CA ASN A 58 9.44 23.80 -10.93
C ASN A 58 7.90 24.09 -10.97
N PRO A 59 7.37 25.05 -10.19
CA PRO A 59 5.93 25.17 -10.02
C PRO A 59 5.47 26.28 -10.96
N PRO A 60 4.56 26.01 -11.91
CA PRO A 60 3.90 27.10 -12.62
C PRO A 60 3.16 27.98 -11.61
N LEU A 61 3.26 29.29 -11.81
CA LEU A 61 2.84 30.36 -10.91
C LEU A 61 1.52 30.10 -10.16
N VAL A 62 1.63 30.27 -8.85
CA VAL A 62 0.63 30.03 -7.81
C VAL A 62 -0.49 31.06 -7.89
N ASN A 63 -1.62 30.70 -8.50
CA ASN A 63 -2.94 31.17 -8.04
C ASN A 63 -4.13 30.40 -8.62
N ASP A 64 -3.99 29.61 -9.68
CA ASP A 64 -5.08 28.79 -10.24
C ASP A 64 -4.72 27.29 -10.45
N TYR A 65 -3.47 26.91 -10.19
CA TYR A 65 -2.89 25.61 -10.55
C TYR A 65 -2.49 24.72 -9.36
N LEU A 66 -2.74 25.13 -8.11
CA LEU A 66 -2.36 24.34 -6.94
C LEU A 66 -3.10 22.99 -6.83
N THR A 67 -4.19 22.81 -7.57
CA THR A 67 -4.93 21.55 -7.65
C THR A 67 -4.35 20.57 -8.67
N THR A 68 -3.49 20.99 -9.61
CA THR A 68 -3.31 20.20 -10.83
C THR A 68 -2.06 19.33 -10.93
N MET A 69 -0.87 19.66 -10.41
CA MET A 69 0.26 18.72 -10.54
C MET A 69 1.32 18.86 -9.45
N ILE A 70 1.30 17.95 -8.46
CA ILE A 70 2.53 17.59 -7.76
C ILE A 70 3.39 16.84 -8.79
N ILE A 71 4.44 17.49 -9.29
CA ILE A 71 5.36 16.88 -10.27
C ILE A 71 6.32 15.98 -9.50
N LEU A 72 6.06 14.67 -9.52
CA LEU A 72 6.94 13.65 -8.97
C LEU A 72 7.71 12.97 -10.10
N PRO A 73 8.95 12.51 -9.86
CA PRO A 73 9.59 11.59 -10.79
C PRO A 73 8.73 10.34 -10.99
N THR A 74 8.70 9.85 -12.22
CA THR A 74 7.95 8.63 -12.55
C THR A 74 8.85 7.40 -12.37
N GLU A 75 8.40 6.42 -11.62
CA GLU A 75 9.05 5.12 -11.54
C GLU A 75 7.97 4.03 -11.48
N LYS A 76 7.80 3.26 -12.56
CA LYS A 76 6.74 2.24 -12.62
C LYS A 76 7.10 0.97 -11.87
N THR A 77 6.20 0.51 -11.01
CA THR A 77 6.28 -0.86 -10.45
C THR A 77 5.72 -1.85 -11.48
N PRO A 78 6.37 -3.00 -11.71
CA PRO A 78 5.86 -4.00 -12.64
C PRO A 78 4.43 -4.43 -12.31
N SER A 79 3.60 -4.55 -13.34
CA SER A 79 2.31 -5.24 -13.30
C SER A 79 2.49 -6.67 -13.83
N TYR A 80 1.64 -7.60 -13.40
CA TYR A 80 1.65 -8.98 -13.90
C TYR A 80 0.24 -9.39 -14.28
N ASP A 81 0.08 -9.94 -15.49
CA ASP A 81 -1.21 -10.42 -15.96
C ASP A 81 -1.59 -11.70 -15.22
N LEU A 82 -2.60 -11.60 -14.36
CA LEU A 82 -3.19 -12.75 -13.71
C LEU A 82 -3.94 -13.62 -14.75
N PRO A 83 -4.19 -14.91 -14.44
CA PRO A 83 -5.00 -15.76 -15.30
C PRO A 83 -6.36 -15.14 -15.59
N LEU A 84 -6.85 -15.26 -16.82
CA LEU A 84 -8.21 -14.92 -17.20
C LEU A 84 -9.23 -15.63 -16.29
N SER A 85 -9.01 -16.90 -15.94
CA SER A 85 -9.91 -17.59 -15.00
C SER A 85 -9.93 -16.95 -13.61
N PHE A 86 -8.84 -16.29 -13.19
CA PHE A 86 -8.80 -15.53 -11.95
C PHE A 86 -9.65 -14.26 -12.09
N HIS A 87 -9.46 -13.48 -13.17
CA HIS A 87 -10.27 -12.30 -13.45
C HIS A 87 -11.76 -12.60 -13.55
N THR A 88 -12.14 -13.66 -14.27
CA THR A 88 -13.54 -14.12 -14.35
C THR A 88 -14.14 -14.34 -12.95
N ARG A 89 -13.39 -14.97 -12.04
CA ARG A 89 -13.86 -15.17 -10.65
C ARG A 89 -13.98 -13.85 -9.88
N LEU A 90 -13.04 -12.91 -10.05
CA LEU A 90 -13.15 -11.58 -9.42
C LEU A 90 -14.40 -10.86 -9.91
N THR A 91 -14.61 -10.81 -11.23
CA THR A 91 -15.76 -10.16 -11.86
C THR A 91 -17.08 -10.79 -11.39
N MET A 92 -17.19 -12.11 -11.39
CA MET A 92 -18.36 -12.82 -10.88
C MET A 92 -18.59 -12.58 -9.39
N GLY A 93 -17.52 -12.49 -8.60
CA GLY A 93 -17.58 -12.21 -7.17
C GLY A 93 -17.94 -10.76 -6.85
N ALA A 94 -17.53 -9.80 -7.68
CA ALA A 94 -17.81 -8.38 -7.51
C ALA A 94 -19.22 -7.98 -7.95
N TRP A 95 -19.82 -8.73 -8.89
CA TRP A 95 -21.14 -8.41 -9.43
C TRP A 95 -22.23 -8.25 -8.35
N PRO A 96 -22.40 -9.19 -7.40
CA PRO A 96 -23.39 -9.03 -6.34
C PRO A 96 -23.09 -7.88 -5.38
N TRP A 97 -21.82 -7.48 -5.24
CA TRP A 97 -21.47 -6.32 -4.41
C TRP A 97 -21.95 -5.02 -5.03
N MET A 98 -21.87 -4.89 -6.36
CA MET A 98 -22.43 -3.73 -7.08
C MET A 98 -23.97 -3.71 -7.04
N ASP A 99 -24.63 -4.86 -6.86
CA ASP A 99 -26.08 -4.90 -6.61
C ASP A 99 -26.45 -4.36 -5.20
N VAL A 100 -25.60 -4.61 -4.20
CA VAL A 100 -25.85 -4.21 -2.80
C VAL A 100 -25.45 -2.75 -2.54
N TYR A 101 -24.24 -2.36 -2.96
CA TYR A 101 -23.66 -1.05 -2.67
C TYR A 101 -23.87 -0.04 -3.81
N GLY A 102 -24.56 -0.46 -4.87
CA GLY A 102 -24.81 0.36 -6.06
C GLY A 102 -23.56 0.53 -6.94
N GLU A 103 -23.79 1.09 -8.13
CA GLU A 103 -22.70 1.55 -9.01
C GLU A 103 -22.13 2.87 -8.48
N LYS A 104 -20.91 3.23 -8.90
CA LYS A 104 -20.21 4.42 -8.37
C LYS A 104 -21.07 5.69 -8.41
N GLY A 105 -21.84 5.91 -9.48
CA GLY A 105 -22.72 7.08 -9.62
C GLY A 105 -23.86 7.17 -8.60
N SER A 106 -24.15 6.07 -7.89
CA SER A 106 -25.21 5.98 -6.87
C SER A 106 -24.68 5.93 -5.43
N GLN A 107 -23.37 5.88 -5.24
CA GLN A 107 -22.77 5.75 -3.91
C GLN A 107 -22.85 7.05 -3.13
N MET A 108 -23.18 6.95 -1.84
CA MET A 108 -23.35 8.11 -0.98
C MET A 108 -22.17 8.31 -0.01
N THR A 109 -21.37 7.27 0.24
CA THR A 109 -20.31 7.32 1.27
C THR A 109 -18.98 6.71 0.81
N GLU A 110 -17.90 7.07 1.51
CA GLU A 110 -16.58 6.45 1.34
C GLU A 110 -16.59 4.97 1.77
N GLY A 111 -17.41 4.62 2.77
CA GLY A 111 -17.60 3.25 3.23
C GLY A 111 -18.15 2.34 2.14
N ASP A 112 -19.13 2.80 1.37
CA ASP A 112 -19.68 2.03 0.24
C ASP A 112 -18.63 1.82 -0.86
N THR A 113 -17.82 2.85 -1.12
CA THR A 113 -16.72 2.80 -2.09
C THR A 113 -15.69 1.75 -1.68
N LEU A 114 -15.37 1.67 -0.39
CA LEU A 114 -14.48 0.65 0.18
C LEU A 114 -15.02 -0.76 0.01
N ARG A 115 -16.30 -0.97 0.29
CA ARG A 115 -16.93 -2.28 0.12
C ARG A 115 -16.90 -2.76 -1.33
N LEU A 116 -16.94 -1.86 -2.31
CA LEU A 116 -16.77 -2.26 -3.70
C LEU A 116 -15.35 -2.71 -4.06
N LEU A 117 -14.32 -2.30 -3.30
CA LEU A 117 -12.95 -2.75 -3.51
C LEU A 117 -12.67 -4.14 -2.92
N ASP A 118 -13.34 -4.49 -1.82
CA ASP A 118 -13.21 -5.78 -1.12
C ASP A 118 -13.26 -7.02 -2.03
N PRO A 119 -14.23 -7.20 -2.97
CA PRO A 119 -14.29 -8.38 -3.83
C PRO A 119 -13.10 -8.52 -4.79
N PHE A 120 -12.36 -7.43 -5.05
CA PHE A 120 -11.13 -7.46 -5.85
C PHE A 120 -9.89 -7.65 -4.97
N LEU A 121 -9.83 -6.95 -3.84
CA LEU A 121 -8.65 -6.93 -2.98
C LEU A 121 -8.47 -8.21 -2.17
N ILE A 122 -9.55 -8.74 -1.58
CA ILE A 122 -9.48 -9.91 -0.69
C ILE A 122 -8.93 -11.14 -1.43
N PRO A 123 -9.40 -11.50 -2.64
CA PRO A 123 -8.87 -12.66 -3.35
C PRO A 123 -7.39 -12.49 -3.74
N LEU A 124 -6.94 -11.27 -4.05
CA LEU A 124 -5.53 -10.99 -4.32
C LEU A 124 -4.66 -11.26 -3.09
N ILE A 125 -5.08 -10.77 -1.93
CA ILE A 125 -4.38 -11.01 -0.66
C ILE A 125 -4.43 -12.50 -0.28
N ALA A 126 -5.53 -13.20 -0.59
CA ALA A 126 -5.69 -14.63 -0.33
C ALA A 126 -4.65 -15.50 -1.06
N LEU A 127 -4.10 -15.07 -2.20
CA LEU A 127 -2.97 -15.73 -2.88
C LEU A 127 -1.71 -15.81 -2.00
N PHE A 128 -1.66 -14.99 -0.94
CA PHE A 128 -0.62 -14.94 0.08
C PHE A 128 -0.93 -15.71 1.36
N ARG A 129 -2.07 -16.41 1.43
CA ARG A 129 -2.54 -17.29 2.53
C ARG A 129 -2.14 -16.79 3.93
N GLY A 130 -2.34 -15.50 4.18
CA GLY A 130 -2.09 -14.84 5.46
C GLY A 130 -0.63 -14.41 5.72
N ARG A 131 0.26 -14.49 4.72
CA ARG A 131 1.59 -13.84 4.76
C ARG A 131 1.52 -12.36 4.40
N ILE A 132 0.46 -11.99 3.72
CA ILE A 132 0.00 -10.61 3.58
C ILE A 132 -1.33 -10.53 4.30
N ILE A 133 -1.50 -9.49 5.11
CA ILE A 133 -2.67 -9.27 5.94
C ILE A 133 -3.23 -7.89 5.61
N ASN A 134 -4.52 -7.83 5.31
CA ASN A 134 -5.24 -6.56 5.29
C ASN A 134 -5.66 -6.24 6.72
N MET A 135 -5.19 -5.12 7.26
CA MET A 135 -5.73 -4.55 8.49
C MET A 135 -6.61 -3.38 8.08
N PRO A 136 -7.95 -3.59 7.98
CA PRO A 136 -8.85 -2.46 7.85
C PRO A 136 -8.73 -1.61 9.12
N GLU A 137 -8.71 -0.29 8.95
CA GLU A 137 -8.91 0.61 10.07
C GLU A 137 -10.32 0.37 10.62
N GLU A 138 -10.42 -0.06 11.88
CA GLU A 138 -11.73 -0.20 12.52
C GLU A 138 -12.39 1.19 12.64
N PRO A 139 -13.67 1.32 12.28
CA PRO A 139 -14.40 2.56 12.50
C PRO A 139 -14.46 2.83 14.00
N THR A 140 -13.77 3.87 14.47
CA THR A 140 -13.89 4.30 15.86
C THR A 140 -15.27 4.96 16.08
N PRO A 141 -15.88 4.86 17.27
CA PRO A 141 -17.18 5.48 17.56
C PRO A 141 -17.21 7.01 17.34
N GLU A 142 -16.03 7.63 17.40
CA GLU A 142 -15.80 9.07 17.23
C GLU A 142 -15.48 9.45 15.78
N SER A 143 -15.16 8.47 14.93
CA SER A 143 -15.05 8.67 13.49
C SER A 143 -16.46 8.80 12.93
N THR A 144 -16.86 10.01 12.56
CA THR A 144 -18.16 10.32 11.92
C THR A 144 -18.26 9.75 10.49
N GLY A 145 -17.68 8.58 10.21
CA GLY A 145 -17.71 7.89 8.93
C GLY A 145 -16.65 8.34 7.91
N GLY A 146 -15.57 9.02 8.33
CA GLY A 146 -14.78 9.86 7.42
C GLY A 146 -13.41 9.37 6.97
N LYS A 147 -12.84 8.28 7.50
CA LYS A 147 -11.53 7.78 7.04
C LYS A 147 -11.46 6.27 7.20
N VAL A 148 -11.78 5.53 6.14
CA VAL A 148 -11.47 4.09 6.11
C VAL A 148 -10.22 3.88 5.27
N LYS A 149 -9.17 3.37 5.93
CA LYS A 149 -7.88 3.04 5.32
C LYS A 149 -7.69 1.54 5.33
N HIS A 150 -7.16 0.98 4.23
CA HIS A 150 -6.57 -0.36 4.29
C HIS A 150 -5.07 -0.23 4.49
N GLU A 151 -4.57 -0.79 5.58
CA GLU A 151 -3.13 -1.04 5.76
C GLU A 151 -2.85 -2.48 5.37
N ILE A 152 -2.06 -2.68 4.32
CA ILE A 152 -1.64 -4.02 3.92
C ILE A 152 -0.25 -4.28 4.47
N LEU A 153 -0.18 -5.27 5.35
CA LEU A 153 1.03 -5.70 6.01
C LEU A 153 1.57 -6.97 5.37
N VAL A 154 2.89 -7.08 5.32
CA VAL A 154 3.65 -8.27 4.94
C VAL A 154 4.25 -8.92 6.19
N ILE A 155 4.93 -10.04 6.00
CA ILE A 155 5.66 -10.83 7.01
C ILE A 155 6.29 -9.92 8.08
N GLU A 156 6.13 -10.31 9.36
CA GLU A 156 6.57 -9.56 10.55
C GLU A 156 5.83 -8.25 10.84
N GLY A 157 4.73 -7.97 10.13
CA GLY A 157 3.87 -6.80 10.41
C GLY A 157 4.42 -5.51 9.81
N ALA A 158 5.30 -5.60 8.81
CA ALA A 158 5.73 -4.44 8.05
C ALA A 158 4.62 -3.97 7.11
N VAL A 159 4.35 -2.67 7.09
CA VAL A 159 3.35 -2.08 6.20
C VAL A 159 4.02 -1.75 4.88
N PHE A 160 3.43 -2.16 3.76
CA PHE A 160 4.02 -1.87 2.44
C PHE A 160 3.03 -1.38 1.39
N ILE A 161 1.72 -1.46 1.64
CA ILE A 161 0.71 -0.73 0.88
C ILE A 161 -0.25 -0.03 1.83
N ILE A 162 -0.57 1.22 1.53
CA ILE A 162 -1.64 1.99 2.17
C ILE A 162 -2.64 2.36 1.10
N ILE A 163 -3.91 2.02 1.31
CA ILE A 163 -5.00 2.38 0.42
C ILE A 163 -5.87 3.40 1.13
N GLU A 164 -6.03 4.55 0.50
CA GLU A 164 -6.90 5.62 0.95
C GLU A 164 -7.99 5.85 -0.10
N LEU A 165 -9.23 5.61 0.29
CA LEU A 165 -10.38 5.83 -0.57
C LEU A 165 -11.06 7.14 -0.24
N LYS A 166 -11.49 7.83 -1.29
CA LYS A 166 -12.19 9.12 -1.21
C LYS A 166 -13.50 9.04 -1.96
N HIS A 167 -14.46 9.86 -1.54
CA HIS A 167 -15.73 9.92 -2.26
C HIS A 167 -15.53 10.46 -3.69
N LEU A 168 -14.74 11.52 -3.83
CA LEU A 168 -14.38 12.17 -5.10
C LEU A 168 -12.93 12.66 -5.04
N LEU A 169 -12.16 12.43 -6.11
CA LEU A 169 -10.77 12.94 -6.22
C LEU A 169 -10.62 14.30 -6.92
N THR A 170 -11.72 14.94 -7.32
CA THR A 170 -11.68 16.20 -8.08
C THR A 170 -11.72 17.45 -7.20
N GLY A 171 -11.03 18.50 -7.63
CA GLY A 171 -11.09 19.85 -7.04
C GLY A 171 -10.02 20.18 -5.99
N ALA A 172 -10.28 21.23 -5.21
CA ALA A 172 -9.43 21.73 -4.12
C ALA A 172 -8.90 20.65 -3.14
N PRO A 173 -9.66 19.61 -2.74
CA PRO A 173 -9.18 18.66 -1.73
C PRO A 173 -8.16 17.62 -2.23
N PHE A 174 -7.83 17.59 -3.53
CA PHE A 174 -6.91 16.57 -4.06
C PHE A 174 -5.51 16.65 -3.43
N ALA A 175 -4.98 17.86 -3.27
CA ALA A 175 -3.66 18.08 -2.70
C ALA A 175 -3.61 17.60 -1.23
N ASP A 176 -4.68 17.83 -0.48
CA ASP A 176 -4.81 17.39 0.91
C ASP A 176 -4.88 15.86 1.01
N TYR A 177 -5.55 15.20 0.05
CA TYR A 177 -5.58 13.73 0.01
C TYR A 177 -4.21 13.12 -0.31
N VAL A 178 -3.45 13.72 -1.23
CA VAL A 178 -2.08 13.26 -1.51
C VAL A 178 -1.19 13.48 -0.30
N ALA A 179 -1.28 14.64 0.37
CA ALA A 179 -0.54 14.92 1.60
C ALA A 179 -0.87 13.89 2.70
N GLN A 180 -2.16 13.59 2.92
CA GLN A 180 -2.60 12.58 3.88
C GLN A 180 -2.04 11.18 3.57
N LEU A 181 -2.07 10.77 2.30
CA LEU A 181 -1.49 9.50 1.87
C LEU A 181 0.03 9.48 2.10
N PHE A 182 0.73 10.57 1.79
CA PHE A 182 2.20 10.65 1.93
C PHE A 182 2.62 10.54 3.39
N LEU A 183 1.88 11.16 4.31
CA LEU A 183 2.12 10.97 5.74
C LEU A 183 1.92 9.53 6.18
N ALA A 184 0.86 8.90 5.69
CA ALA A 184 0.60 7.51 6.01
C ALA A 184 1.77 6.64 5.55
N ILE A 185 2.29 6.88 4.33
CA ILE A 185 3.46 6.19 3.78
C ILE A 185 4.69 6.40 4.68
N LEU A 186 4.98 7.64 5.10
CA LEU A 186 6.12 7.94 5.97
C LEU A 186 5.99 7.29 7.35
N SER A 187 4.78 7.28 7.92
CA SER A 187 4.48 6.57 9.16
C SER A 187 4.75 5.06 9.04
N ALA A 188 4.32 4.45 7.93
CA ALA A 188 4.61 3.05 7.63
C ALA A 188 6.12 2.77 7.50
N VAL A 189 6.88 3.64 6.83
CA VAL A 189 8.35 3.50 6.74
C VAL A 189 9.00 3.55 8.11
N ASN A 190 8.58 4.48 8.98
CA ASN A 190 9.09 4.57 10.34
C ASN A 190 8.75 3.33 11.16
N ARG A 191 7.53 2.80 11.03
CA ARG A 191 7.16 1.51 11.66
C ARG A 191 8.04 0.37 11.15
N ASN A 192 8.32 0.30 9.85
CA ASN A 192 9.17 -0.72 9.26
C ASN A 192 10.62 -0.66 9.77
N SER A 193 11.11 0.53 10.17
CA SER A 193 12.44 0.66 10.76
C SER A 193 12.59 -0.14 12.06
N LYS A 194 11.52 -0.29 12.85
CA LYS A 194 11.49 -1.09 14.10
C LYS A 194 11.70 -2.59 13.85
N TYR A 195 11.52 -3.04 12.61
CA TYR A 195 11.67 -4.44 12.19
C TYR A 195 12.93 -4.67 11.34
N ASP A 196 13.81 -3.67 11.23
CA ASP A 196 14.96 -3.65 10.30
C ASP A 196 14.56 -3.79 8.82
N LEU A 197 13.36 -3.32 8.46
CA LEU A 197 12.82 -3.30 7.10
C LEU A 197 12.87 -1.88 6.49
N ASN A 198 13.84 -1.08 6.93
CA ASN A 198 14.03 0.30 6.52
C ASN A 198 14.40 0.48 5.04
N THR A 199 14.72 -0.58 4.30
CA THR A 199 14.98 -0.52 2.85
C THR A 199 13.77 -0.86 2.00
N LEU A 200 12.65 -1.28 2.62
CA LEU A 200 11.46 -1.70 1.89
C LEU A 200 10.70 -0.46 1.37
N LYS A 201 10.52 -0.38 0.05
CA LYS A 201 9.65 0.64 -0.55
C LYS A 201 8.22 0.50 -0.04
N VAL A 202 7.56 1.61 0.25
CA VAL A 202 6.16 1.63 0.68
C VAL A 202 5.32 2.29 -0.40
N HIS A 203 4.25 1.60 -0.79
CA HIS A 203 3.34 2.03 -1.85
C HIS A 203 2.09 2.68 -1.25
N GLY A 204 1.56 3.68 -1.95
CA GLY A 204 0.28 4.27 -1.64
C GLY A 204 -0.66 4.16 -2.83
N LEU A 205 -1.93 3.92 -2.55
CA LEU A 205 -3.01 3.98 -3.52
C LEU A 205 -4.03 5.00 -3.04
N LEU A 206 -4.23 6.06 -3.83
CA LEU A 206 -5.32 7.01 -3.65
C LEU A 206 -6.38 6.73 -4.71
N SER A 207 -7.62 6.48 -4.31
CA SER A 207 -8.69 6.15 -5.26
C SER A 207 -10.06 6.66 -4.85
N ASP A 208 -10.90 7.00 -5.82
CA ASP A 208 -12.36 7.15 -5.64
C ASP A 208 -13.15 6.02 -6.30
N PHE A 209 -12.47 4.93 -6.63
CA PHE A 209 -12.95 3.77 -7.37
C PHE A 209 -13.17 3.99 -8.88
N THR A 210 -13.10 5.24 -9.36
CA THR A 210 -13.05 5.55 -10.81
C THR A 210 -11.65 5.92 -11.28
N THR A 211 -10.83 6.47 -10.39
CA THR A 211 -9.42 6.78 -10.68
C THR A 211 -8.55 6.16 -9.61
N PHE A 212 -7.55 5.38 -10.01
CA PHE A 212 -6.59 4.74 -9.12
C PHE A 212 -5.21 5.36 -9.34
N LYS A 213 -4.74 6.17 -8.38
CA LYS A 213 -3.43 6.82 -8.41
C LYS A 213 -2.46 6.08 -7.50
N PHE A 214 -1.44 5.47 -8.09
CA PHE A 214 -0.40 4.74 -7.40
C PHE A 214 0.81 5.65 -7.19
N PHE A 215 1.25 5.70 -5.94
CA PHE A 215 2.47 6.38 -5.51
C PHE A 215 3.39 5.37 -4.83
N LYS A 216 4.66 5.71 -4.73
CA LYS A 216 5.58 4.97 -3.87
C LYS A 216 6.64 5.88 -3.28
N TYR A 217 7.17 5.47 -2.14
CA TYR A 217 8.30 6.10 -1.49
C TYR A 217 9.44 5.12 -1.39
N ASP A 218 10.64 5.58 -1.73
CA ASP A 218 11.88 4.83 -1.54
C ASP A 218 12.61 5.37 -0.30
N PRO A 219 12.66 4.61 0.81
CA PRO A 219 13.33 5.06 2.03
C PRO A 219 14.83 5.29 1.88
N LYS A 220 15.48 4.64 0.91
CA LYS A 220 16.92 4.76 0.68
C LYS A 220 17.26 6.10 0.02
N THR A 221 16.47 6.49 -0.97
CA THR A 221 16.67 7.76 -1.69
C THR A 221 15.87 8.91 -1.11
N LYS A 222 14.89 8.60 -0.25
CA LYS A 222 13.99 9.58 0.39
C LYS A 222 13.13 10.36 -0.61
N ILE A 223 12.76 9.71 -1.70
CA ILE A 223 12.02 10.32 -2.82
C ILE A 223 10.66 9.64 -2.97
N PHE A 224 9.63 10.47 -3.18
CA PHE A 224 8.32 10.03 -3.65
C PHE A 224 8.30 9.94 -5.17
N PHE A 225 7.68 8.90 -5.69
CA PHE A 225 7.50 8.67 -7.12
C PHE A 225 6.01 8.57 -7.44
N ASN A 226 5.64 9.12 -8.59
CA ASN A 226 4.41 8.76 -9.27
C ASN A 226 4.63 7.41 -9.96
N ASP A 227 3.84 6.40 -9.62
CA ASP A 227 3.95 5.09 -10.24
C ASP A 227 3.08 5.05 -11.50
N GLU A 228 1.76 5.15 -11.32
CA GLU A 228 0.79 5.01 -12.40
C GLU A 228 -0.56 5.60 -12.02
N THR A 229 -1.33 6.05 -13.01
CA THR A 229 -2.74 6.38 -12.84
C THR A 229 -3.55 5.50 -13.78
N LEU A 230 -4.51 4.77 -13.23
CA LEU A 230 -5.46 3.95 -13.98
C LEU A 230 -6.87 4.53 -13.81
N SER A 231 -7.69 4.40 -14.84
CA SER A 231 -9.08 4.86 -14.82
C SER A 231 -10.00 3.67 -15.00
N VAL A 232 -11.14 3.71 -14.32
CA VAL A 232 -12.19 2.70 -14.35
C VAL A 232 -13.50 3.40 -14.70
N GLY A 233 -14.16 2.91 -15.74
CA GLY A 233 -15.44 3.46 -16.18
C GLY A 233 -16.53 3.30 -15.10
N PRO A 234 -17.53 4.20 -15.08
CA PRO A 234 -18.49 4.25 -13.98
C PRO A 234 -19.58 3.17 -14.06
N SER A 235 -19.81 2.57 -15.23
CA SER A 235 -20.82 1.50 -15.39
C SER A 235 -20.25 0.17 -14.95
N ARG A 236 -21.14 -0.72 -14.53
CA ARG A 236 -20.80 -2.06 -14.07
C ARG A 236 -19.94 -2.86 -15.04
N GLU A 237 -20.24 -2.84 -16.34
CA GLU A 237 -19.50 -3.56 -17.37
C GLU A 237 -18.07 -3.02 -17.52
N HIS A 238 -17.91 -1.70 -17.43
CA HIS A 238 -16.59 -1.07 -17.43
C HIS A 238 -15.82 -1.39 -16.16
N VAL A 239 -16.45 -1.31 -14.96
CA VAL A 239 -15.81 -1.74 -13.71
C VAL A 239 -15.28 -3.16 -13.82
N CYS A 240 -16.09 -4.09 -14.32
CA CYS A 240 -15.69 -5.48 -14.49
C CYS A 240 -14.47 -5.68 -15.40
N THR A 241 -14.34 -4.85 -16.44
CA THR A 241 -13.28 -4.96 -17.45
C THR A 241 -12.03 -4.19 -17.05
N ASP A 242 -12.18 -2.93 -16.66
CA ASP A 242 -11.08 -2.01 -16.35
C ASP A 242 -10.38 -2.39 -15.03
N MET A 243 -11.10 -3.01 -14.09
CA MET A 243 -10.49 -3.53 -12.85
C MET A 243 -9.50 -4.68 -13.11
N ILE A 244 -9.44 -5.26 -14.31
CA ILE A 244 -8.40 -6.22 -14.69
C ILE A 244 -7.01 -5.57 -14.56
N GLU A 245 -6.83 -4.37 -15.13
CA GLU A 245 -5.56 -3.65 -15.07
C GLU A 245 -5.22 -3.23 -13.64
N VAL A 246 -6.22 -2.73 -12.90
CA VAL A 246 -6.06 -2.32 -11.49
C VAL A 246 -5.65 -3.51 -10.62
N THR A 247 -6.30 -4.66 -10.78
CA THR A 247 -5.99 -5.86 -10.00
C THR A 247 -4.64 -6.46 -10.35
N ASN A 248 -4.25 -6.46 -11.62
CA ASN A 248 -2.90 -6.85 -12.06
C ASN A 248 -1.83 -5.92 -11.48
N LYS A 249 -2.12 -4.60 -11.42
CA LYS A 249 -1.22 -3.63 -10.81
C LYS A 249 -1.07 -3.84 -9.31
N ILE A 250 -2.18 -3.98 -8.58
CA ILE A 250 -2.17 -4.25 -7.14
C ILE A 250 -1.42 -5.56 -6.86
N PHE A 251 -1.70 -6.63 -7.63
CA PHE A 251 -0.98 -7.89 -7.50
C PHE A 251 0.53 -7.73 -7.74
N GLY A 252 0.93 -6.96 -8.74
CA GLY A 252 2.33 -6.62 -9.00
C GLY A 252 3.02 -5.97 -7.81
N ILE A 253 2.35 -5.00 -7.17
CA ILE A 253 2.85 -4.36 -5.95
C ILE A 253 2.94 -5.37 -4.80
N LEU A 254 1.88 -6.18 -4.58
CA LEU A 254 1.85 -7.22 -3.55
C LEU A 254 3.00 -8.22 -3.69
N LEU A 255 3.23 -8.74 -4.92
CA LEU A 255 4.26 -9.73 -5.19
C LEU A 255 5.67 -9.14 -5.01
N ASN A 256 5.93 -7.93 -5.52
CA ASN A 256 7.25 -7.30 -5.38
C ASN A 256 7.55 -6.92 -3.93
N GLY A 257 6.58 -6.38 -3.18
CA GLY A 257 6.73 -6.09 -1.76
C GLY A 257 7.00 -7.36 -0.94
N TYR A 258 6.31 -8.45 -1.26
CA TYR A 258 6.56 -9.76 -0.65
C TYR A 258 7.97 -10.29 -0.92
N ILE A 259 8.45 -10.23 -2.17
CA ILE A 259 9.81 -10.66 -2.53
C ILE A 259 10.86 -9.82 -1.81
N ALA A 260 10.73 -8.49 -1.85
CA ALA A 260 11.68 -7.59 -1.19
C ALA A 260 11.75 -7.84 0.33
N SER A 261 10.61 -8.13 0.96
CA SER A 261 10.58 -8.49 2.38
C SER A 261 11.31 -9.81 2.66
N LEU A 262 11.09 -10.83 1.83
CA LEU A 262 11.80 -12.10 1.93
C LEU A 262 13.31 -11.97 1.73
N GLU A 263 13.75 -11.07 0.84
CA GLU A 263 15.17 -10.78 0.62
C GLU A 263 15.83 -10.21 1.89
N VAL A 264 15.19 -9.23 2.53
CA VAL A 264 15.69 -8.65 3.79
C VAL A 264 15.73 -9.69 4.90
N ILE A 265 14.66 -10.46 5.09
CA ILE A 265 14.57 -11.51 6.11
C ILE A 265 15.64 -12.59 5.90
N THR A 266 15.83 -13.04 4.66
CA THR A 266 16.82 -14.08 4.32
C THR A 266 18.26 -13.59 4.57
N LYS A 267 18.55 -12.33 4.25
CA LYS A 267 19.87 -11.74 4.54
C LYS A 267 20.13 -11.63 6.05
N LYS A 268 19.09 -11.26 6.82
CA LYS A 268 19.16 -11.13 8.28
C LYS A 268 19.37 -12.49 8.96
N SER A 269 18.66 -13.53 8.53
CA SER A 269 18.81 -14.88 9.08
C SER A 269 20.20 -15.46 8.82
N GLY A 270 20.74 -15.33 7.59
CA GLY A 270 22.09 -15.80 7.27
C GLY A 270 23.21 -15.07 8.04
N SER A 271 22.98 -13.82 8.46
CA SER A 271 23.98 -13.08 9.26
C SER A 271 24.05 -13.57 10.71
N ARG A 272 22.94 -14.11 11.25
CA ARG A 272 22.88 -14.65 12.62
C ARG A 272 23.62 -15.98 12.73
N ASP A 273 23.52 -16.84 11.72
CA ASP A 273 24.17 -18.16 11.72
C ASP A 273 25.71 -18.06 11.79
N ASN A 274 26.29 -16.94 11.36
CA ASN A 274 27.73 -16.71 11.40
C ASN A 274 28.23 -16.15 12.75
N MET A 275 27.33 -15.61 13.58
CA MET A 275 27.69 -15.10 14.90
C MET A 275 27.46 -16.22 15.92
N ASN A 276 28.52 -16.98 16.24
CA ASN A 276 28.58 -18.06 17.24
C ASN A 276 28.32 -17.59 18.70
N ASN A 277 27.43 -16.62 18.94
CA ASN A 277 27.11 -16.12 20.28
C ASN A 277 25.80 -16.75 20.79
N PRO A 278 25.86 -17.81 21.62
CA PRO A 278 24.69 -18.57 22.06
C PRO A 278 23.78 -17.87 23.11
N GLU A 279 24.03 -16.63 23.50
CA GLU A 279 23.48 -16.11 24.78
C GLU A 279 22.32 -15.11 24.72
N VAL A 280 21.76 -14.72 23.57
CA VAL A 280 20.60 -13.80 23.54
C VAL A 280 19.40 -14.42 22.82
N SER A 281 18.68 -15.25 23.57
CA SER A 281 17.47 -15.96 23.21
C SER A 281 16.25 -15.02 23.17
N ALA A 282 16.10 -14.26 22.09
CA ALA A 282 14.80 -13.70 21.73
C ALA A 282 13.90 -14.78 21.10
N PRO A 283 12.59 -14.81 21.39
CA PRO A 283 11.65 -15.84 20.92
C PRO A 283 11.21 -15.59 19.47
N ILE A 284 12.16 -15.41 18.55
CA ILE A 284 11.87 -15.17 17.14
C ILE A 284 12.00 -16.48 16.37
N SER A 285 10.84 -17.06 16.08
CA SER A 285 10.53 -18.10 15.08
C SER A 285 11.67 -19.03 14.66
N LEU A 286 11.55 -20.30 15.09
CA LEU A 286 12.27 -21.52 14.66
C LEU A 286 12.19 -21.85 13.15
N THR A 287 12.14 -20.86 12.27
CA THR A 287 12.15 -21.07 10.82
C THR A 287 13.61 -21.07 10.36
N SER A 288 14.06 -22.13 9.69
CA SER A 288 15.46 -22.21 9.26
C SER A 288 15.76 -21.13 8.22
N THR A 289 16.98 -20.60 8.20
CA THR A 289 17.52 -19.79 7.09
C THR A 289 17.24 -20.45 5.73
N LYS A 290 17.30 -21.79 5.67
CA LYS A 290 16.96 -22.58 4.48
C LYS A 290 15.51 -22.41 4.02
N ASP A 291 14.56 -22.32 4.95
CA ASP A 291 13.13 -22.22 4.63
C ASP A 291 12.80 -20.85 4.02
N TRP A 292 13.37 -19.77 4.57
CA TRP A 292 13.25 -18.43 4.02
C TRP A 292 13.86 -18.31 2.63
N ALA A 293 15.08 -18.83 2.45
CA ALA A 293 15.74 -18.86 1.15
C ALA A 293 14.93 -19.65 0.11
N THR A 294 14.34 -20.77 0.50
CA THR A 294 13.49 -21.58 -0.39
C THR A 294 12.18 -20.84 -0.74
N ALA A 295 11.55 -20.16 0.22
CA ALA A 295 10.36 -19.36 -0.05
C ALA A 295 10.67 -18.19 -1.00
N LEU A 296 11.80 -17.52 -0.82
CA LEU A 296 12.30 -16.48 -1.71
C LEU A 296 12.56 -17.03 -3.12
N HIS A 297 13.17 -18.22 -3.21
CA HIS A 297 13.40 -18.88 -4.50
C HIS A 297 12.09 -19.12 -5.26
N PHE A 298 11.06 -19.67 -4.60
CA PHE A 298 9.76 -19.88 -5.25
C PHE A 298 9.05 -18.57 -5.61
N ALA A 299 9.16 -17.54 -4.78
CA ALA A 299 8.59 -16.23 -5.08
C ALA A 299 9.25 -15.58 -6.31
N ASN A 300 10.58 -15.70 -6.44
CA ASN A 300 11.31 -15.26 -7.63
C ASN A 300 10.93 -16.07 -8.87
N GLN A 301 10.84 -17.40 -8.77
CA GLN A 301 10.36 -18.24 -9.88
C GLN A 301 8.94 -17.86 -10.32
N CYS A 302 8.05 -17.56 -9.37
CA CYS A 302 6.71 -17.06 -9.67
C CYS A 302 6.77 -15.75 -10.49
N ARG A 303 7.56 -14.77 -10.02
CA ARG A 303 7.77 -13.49 -10.72
C ARG A 303 8.34 -13.70 -12.12
N ASP A 304 9.34 -14.55 -12.25
CA ASP A 304 10.00 -14.79 -13.54
C ASP A 304 9.07 -15.53 -14.49
N LYS A 305 8.22 -16.44 -13.98
CA LYS A 305 7.18 -17.10 -14.76
C LYS A 305 6.16 -16.12 -15.33
N PHE A 306 5.75 -15.09 -14.58
CA PHE A 306 4.90 -14.02 -15.08
C PHE A 306 5.57 -13.12 -16.13
N LYS A 307 6.91 -13.13 -16.24
CA LYS A 307 7.64 -12.35 -17.25
C LYS A 307 7.91 -13.11 -18.54
N GLU A 308 7.66 -14.43 -18.57
CA GLU A 308 7.76 -15.20 -19.81
C GLU A 308 6.82 -14.64 -20.87
N GLU A 309 7.28 -14.63 -22.13
CA GLU A 309 6.48 -14.18 -23.26
C GLU A 309 5.26 -15.10 -23.45
N ALA A 310 4.11 -14.48 -23.72
CA ALA A 310 2.87 -15.16 -24.04
C ALA A 310 2.12 -14.33 -25.09
N ASP A 311 1.85 -14.96 -26.22
CA ASP A 311 1.29 -14.36 -27.43
C ASP A 311 -0.21 -14.64 -27.63
N THR A 312 -0.77 -15.57 -26.86
CA THR A 312 -2.17 -15.97 -26.93
C THR A 312 -2.82 -15.90 -25.56
N VAL A 313 -4.14 -15.70 -25.53
CA VAL A 313 -4.92 -15.71 -24.29
C VAL A 313 -4.72 -17.04 -23.52
N THR A 314 -4.64 -18.16 -24.25
CA THR A 314 -4.37 -19.49 -23.65
C THR A 314 -2.98 -19.56 -23.03
N SER A 315 -1.95 -19.05 -23.71
CA SER A 315 -0.59 -19.04 -23.14
C SER A 315 -0.47 -18.11 -21.93
N ILE A 316 -1.19 -16.98 -21.91
CA ILE A 316 -1.30 -16.09 -20.74
C ILE A 316 -1.95 -16.82 -19.56
N GLU A 317 -3.10 -17.49 -19.80
CA GLU A 317 -3.81 -18.28 -18.79
C GLU A 317 -2.92 -19.36 -18.17
N GLU A 318 -2.30 -20.19 -19.01
CA GLU A 318 -1.42 -21.26 -18.53
C GLU A 318 -0.21 -20.73 -17.77
N ARG A 319 0.42 -19.65 -18.27
CA ARG A 319 1.56 -19.00 -17.64
C ARG A 319 1.19 -18.50 -16.25
N GLY A 320 0.07 -17.78 -16.13
CA GLY A 320 -0.41 -17.28 -14.85
C GLY A 320 -0.74 -18.40 -13.87
N ILE A 321 -1.40 -19.48 -14.31
CA ILE A 321 -1.70 -20.64 -13.46
C ILE A 321 -0.39 -21.27 -12.94
N LYS A 322 0.59 -21.49 -13.82
CA LYS A 322 1.89 -22.05 -13.45
C LYS A 322 2.63 -21.13 -12.46
N ALA A 323 2.57 -19.81 -12.67
CA ALA A 323 3.18 -18.83 -11.77
C ALA A 323 2.52 -18.84 -10.38
N LEU A 324 1.19 -18.85 -10.30
CA LEU A 324 0.47 -18.93 -9.02
C LEU A 324 0.70 -20.28 -8.31
N ALA A 325 0.86 -21.38 -9.05
CA ALA A 325 1.23 -22.66 -8.46
C ALA A 325 2.62 -22.64 -7.83
N LEU A 326 3.60 -21.92 -8.42
CA LEU A 326 4.91 -21.70 -7.81
C LEU A 326 4.81 -20.88 -6.54
N LEU A 327 3.98 -19.83 -6.57
CA LEU A 327 3.64 -19.05 -5.38
C LEU A 327 3.11 -20.01 -4.29
N ASP A 328 2.16 -20.88 -4.59
CA ASP A 328 1.59 -21.85 -3.64
C ASP A 328 2.59 -22.86 -3.03
N LYS A 329 3.64 -23.27 -3.76
CA LYS A 329 4.65 -24.21 -3.23
C LYS A 329 5.37 -23.68 -1.98
N ARG A 330 5.43 -22.37 -1.79
CA ARG A 330 6.07 -21.76 -0.61
C ARG A 330 5.43 -22.16 0.72
N TYR A 331 4.14 -22.51 0.72
CA TYR A 331 3.43 -22.86 1.97
C TYR A 331 3.84 -24.19 2.56
N ALA A 332 4.33 -25.12 1.71
CA ALA A 332 4.88 -26.37 2.21
C ALA A 332 6.15 -26.13 3.06
N VAL A 333 6.84 -25.01 2.82
CA VAL A 333 8.14 -24.71 3.42
C VAL A 333 8.01 -23.75 4.60
N LEU A 334 7.11 -22.78 4.52
CA LEU A 334 6.79 -21.88 5.61
C LEU A 334 5.44 -22.30 6.21
N PRO A 335 5.40 -23.29 7.12
CA PRO A 335 4.17 -23.64 7.79
C PRO A 335 3.61 -22.41 8.51
N LYS A 336 2.29 -22.32 8.55
CA LYS A 336 1.57 -21.29 9.30
C LYS A 336 1.78 -21.60 10.79
N LYS A 337 2.99 -21.34 11.32
CA LYS A 337 3.14 -21.22 12.76
C LYS A 337 2.16 -20.12 13.14
N ASN A 338 1.34 -20.43 14.13
CA ASN A 338 0.42 -19.53 14.78
C ASN A 338 1.14 -18.20 15.08
N HIS A 339 1.20 -17.28 14.11
CA HIS A 339 1.50 -15.86 14.30
C HIS A 339 0.27 -15.22 14.98
N THR A 340 -0.26 -15.91 15.99
CA THR A 340 -1.23 -15.45 16.98
C THR A 340 -0.63 -14.31 17.82
N ILE A 341 0.68 -14.06 17.69
CA ILE A 341 1.43 -13.07 18.46
C ILE A 341 1.04 -11.61 18.15
N VAL A 342 0.27 -11.32 17.09
CA VAL A 342 -0.23 -9.93 16.87
C VAL A 342 -1.76 -9.80 16.90
N LEU A 343 -2.52 -10.90 16.93
CA LEU A 343 -3.98 -10.85 17.04
C LEU A 343 -4.50 -10.99 18.48
N ASN A 344 -3.70 -11.51 19.42
CA ASN A 344 -4.15 -11.68 20.82
C ASN A 344 -4.24 -10.39 21.65
N HIS A 345 -3.83 -9.23 21.12
CA HIS A 345 -4.17 -7.94 21.72
C HIS A 345 -5.44 -7.31 21.14
N PHE A 346 -6.10 -7.97 20.18
CA PHE A 346 -7.21 -7.38 19.42
C PHE A 346 -8.50 -8.21 19.42
N PHE A 347 -8.54 -9.37 20.07
CA PHE A 347 -9.77 -10.16 20.28
C PHE A 347 -10.23 -10.25 21.74
N ALA A 348 -9.82 -9.28 22.57
CA ALA A 348 -10.39 -9.09 23.91
C ALA A 348 -11.44 -7.97 23.88
N LEU A 349 -12.49 -8.15 23.08
CA LEU A 349 -13.78 -7.46 23.18
C LEU A 349 -14.91 -8.44 22.84
#